data_AF-A0A3E0DHS9-F1
#
_entry.id   AF-A0A3E0DHS9-F1
#
_cell.length_a   1.000
_cell.length_b   1.000
_cell.length_c   1.000
_cell.angle_alpha   90.00
_cell.angle_beta   90.00
_cell.angle_gamma   90.00
#
_symmetry.space_group_name_H-M   'P 1'
#
loop_
_entity.id
_entity.type
_entity.pdbx_description
1 polymer ?
#
loop_
_entity_poly.entity_id
_entity_poly.type
_entity_poly.pdbx_seq_one_letter_code
_entity_poly.pdbx_strand_id
1 'polypeptide(L)' 'MNLEQFLTLPEEHDLSADSVQKLNQDLSSKTISDIPFEKRSIVNEYLVNVLIMEAVEPVIKGKLEALLIELQNA' A
#
# COMPACT_ATOMS: atom_id res chain seq x y z
N MET A 1 -0.07 -6.68 -9.36
CA MET A 1 -0.34 -5.24 -9.36
C MET A 1 0.85 -4.56 -8.72
N ASN A 2 1.27 -3.41 -9.25
CA ASN A 2 2.27 -2.54 -8.63
C ASN A 2 1.62 -1.19 -8.25
N LEU A 3 2.37 -0.32 -7.57
CA LEU A 3 1.91 1.00 -7.14
C LEU A 3 1.34 1.81 -8.31
N GLU A 4 2.05 1.87 -9.45
CA GLU A 4 1.60 2.64 -10.62
C GLU A 4 0.22 2.17 -11.11
N GLN A 5 0.04 0.86 -11.27
CA GLN A 5 -1.24 0.28 -11.67
C GLN A 5 -2.34 0.59 -10.65
N PHE A 6 -2.04 0.46 -9.36
CA PHE A 6 -2.99 0.77 -8.29
C PHE A 6 -3.45 2.23 -8.32
N LEU A 7 -2.54 3.17 -8.52
CA LEU A 7 -2.86 4.60 -8.54
C LEU A 7 -3.68 5.07 -9.74
N THR A 8 -3.76 4.22 -10.79
CA THR A 8 -4.59 4.46 -11.99
C THR A 8 -6.00 3.88 -11.87
N LEU A 9 -6.29 3.09 -10.84
CA LEU A 9 -7.62 2.53 -10.65
C LEU A 9 -8.62 3.63 -10.25
N PRO A 10 -9.92 3.46 -10.58
CA PRO A 10 -10.98 4.29 -10.02
C PRO A 10 -10.96 4.24 -8.48
N GLU A 11 -11.46 5.27 -7.79
CA GLU A 11 -11.51 5.27 -6.32
C GLU A 11 -12.22 4.03 -5.76
N GLU A 12 -13.36 3.67 -6.37
CA GLU A 12 -14.05 2.42 -6.06
C GLU A 12 -13.59 1.30 -6.99
N HIS A 13 -12.91 0.31 -6.43
CA HIS A 13 -12.49 -0.88 -7.15
C HIS A 13 -12.29 -2.07 -6.20
N ASP A 14 -12.43 -3.27 -6.74
CA ASP A 14 -12.11 -4.50 -6.02
C ASP A 14 -10.73 -5.01 -6.42
N LEU A 15 -9.97 -5.50 -5.43
CA LEU A 15 -8.70 -6.16 -5.65
C LEU A 15 -8.80 -7.64 -5.35
N SER A 16 -8.37 -8.47 -6.31
CA SER A 16 -8.17 -9.90 -6.05
C SER A 16 -7.07 -10.12 -5.00
N ALA A 17 -7.11 -11.24 -4.28
CA ALA A 17 -6.08 -11.61 -3.31
C ALA A 17 -4.66 -11.59 -3.92
N ASP A 18 -4.51 -12.08 -5.16
CA ASP A 18 -3.24 -12.05 -5.89
C ASP A 18 -2.78 -10.61 -6.18
N SER A 19 -3.71 -9.72 -6.50
CA SER A 19 -3.41 -8.30 -6.73
C SER A 19 -2.95 -7.62 -5.45
N VAL A 20 -3.62 -7.90 -4.33
CA VAL A 20 -3.25 -7.39 -2.99
C VAL A 20 -1.85 -7.87 -2.61
N GLN A 21 -1.54 -9.16 -2.73
CA GLN A 21 -0.21 -9.67 -2.37
C GLN A 21 0.89 -9.05 -3.24
N LYS A 22 0.67 -8.93 -4.55
CA LYS A 22 1.64 -8.28 -5.44
C LYS A 22 1.84 -6.81 -5.09
N LEU A 23 0.77 -6.09 -4.74
CA LEU A 23 0.86 -4.70 -4.33
C LEU A 23 1.58 -4.54 -2.98
N ASN A 24 1.29 -5.40 -2.01
CA ASN A 24 2.00 -5.44 -0.73
C ASN A 24 3.50 -5.67 -0.92
N GLN A 25 3.88 -6.62 -1.79
CA GLN A 25 5.29 -6.85 -2.09
C GLN A 25 5.94 -5.63 -2.76
N ASP A 26 5.28 -5.00 -3.73
CA ASP A 26 5.81 -3.80 -4.38
C ASP A 26 6.00 -2.65 -3.38
N LEU A 27 4.96 -2.35 -2.59
CA LEU A 27 4.98 -1.31 -1.55
C LEU A 27 6.04 -1.56 -0.47
N SER A 28 6.34 -2.82 -0.16
CA SER A 28 7.39 -3.16 0.83
C SER A 28 8.80 -2.71 0.42
N SER A 29 8.98 -2.34 -0.84
CA SER A 29 10.23 -1.78 -1.38
C SER A 29 10.19 -0.26 -1.59
N LYS A 30 9.04 0.39 -1.38
CA LYS A 30 8.84 1.82 -1.62
C LYS A 30 9.04 2.64 -0.35
N THR A 31 9.30 3.92 -0.57
CA THR A 31 9.34 4.98 0.44
C THR A 31 8.26 6.00 0.14
N ILE A 32 8.00 6.92 1.06
CA ILE A 32 7.06 8.03 0.82
C ILE A 32 7.43 8.91 -0.40
N SER A 33 8.71 8.92 -0.82
CA SER A 33 9.17 9.66 -1.98
C SER A 33 8.74 9.03 -3.31
N ASP A 34 8.43 7.74 -3.31
CA ASP A 34 7.95 7.02 -4.50
C ASP A 34 6.44 7.20 -4.72
N ILE A 35 5.73 7.83 -3.76
CA ILE A 35 4.28 8.04 -3.80
C ILE A 35 3.99 9.52 -4.06
N PRO A 36 3.32 9.86 -5.18
CA PRO A 36 2.89 11.23 -5.46
C PRO A 36 2.05 11.80 -4.31
N PHE A 37 2.27 13.06 -3.96
CA PHE A 37 1.69 13.69 -2.76
C PHE A 37 0.16 13.57 -2.74
N GLU A 38 -0.48 13.84 -3.87
CA GLU A 38 -1.92 13.78 -4.10
C GLU A 38 -2.52 12.37 -4.02
N LYS A 39 -1.67 11.34 -4.04
CA LYS A 39 -2.05 9.92 -3.96
C LYS A 39 -1.72 9.28 -2.61
N ARG A 40 -1.05 10.00 -1.70
CA ARG A 40 -0.63 9.47 -0.40
C ARG A 40 -1.80 9.03 0.47
N SER A 41 -2.93 9.73 0.42
CA SER A 41 -4.15 9.36 1.15
C SER A 41 -4.67 7.98 0.74
N ILE A 42 -4.69 7.69 -0.56
CA ILE A 42 -5.16 6.41 -1.11
C ILE A 42 -4.24 5.26 -0.66
N VAL A 43 -2.92 5.46 -0.69
CA VAL A 43 -1.97 4.44 -0.23
C VAL A 43 -2.04 4.25 1.28
N ASN A 44 -2.25 5.33 2.05
CA ASN A 44 -2.44 5.26 3.49
C ASN A 44 -3.66 4.40 3.85
N GLU A 45 -4.82 4.70 3.25
CA GLU A 45 -6.05 3.95 3.47
C GLU A 45 -5.89 2.47 3.11
N TYR A 46 -5.27 2.19 1.96
CA TYR A 46 -4.94 0.83 1.56
C TYR A 46 -4.10 0.10 2.63
N LEU A 47 -3.00 0.71 3.09
CA LEU A 47 -2.08 0.11 4.07
C LEU A 47 -2.77 -0.14 5.42
N VAL A 48 -3.60 0.78 5.88
CA VAL A 48 -4.42 0.60 7.09
C VAL A 48 -5.29 -0.64 6.95
N ASN A 49 -6.01 -0.77 5.82
CA ASN A 49 -6.92 -1.89 5.60
C ASN A 49 -6.19 -3.23 5.55
N VAL A 50 -5.11 -3.37 4.78
CA VAL A 50 -4.40 -4.65 4.66
C VAL A 50 -3.71 -5.08 5.95
N LEU A 51 -3.21 -4.13 6.75
CA LEU A 51 -2.58 -4.43 8.03
C LEU A 51 -3.62 -4.84 9.09
N ILE A 52 -4.79 -4.21 9.12
CA ILE A 52 -5.91 -4.59 10.00
C ILE A 52 -6.44 -5.98 9.65
N MET A 53 -6.57 -6.29 8.35
CA MET A 53 -7.08 -7.57 7.88
C MET A 53 -6.04 -8.70 7.98
N GLU A 54 -4.82 -8.42 8.45
CA GLU A 54 -3.68 -9.35 8.46
C GLU A 54 -3.41 -9.98 7.08
N ALA A 55 -3.76 -9.28 6.00
CA ALA A 55 -3.63 -9.73 4.62
C ALA A 55 -2.19 -9.54 4.08
N VAL A 56 -1.19 -9.65 4.95
CA VAL A 56 0.21 -9.27 4.69
C VAL A 56 1.14 -10.40 5.12
N GLU A 57 2.11 -10.74 4.27
CA GLU A 57 3.14 -11.72 4.63
C GLU A 57 4.00 -11.21 5.80
N PRO A 58 4.29 -12.06 6.81
CA PRO A 58 5.04 -11.63 8.00
C PRO A 58 6.40 -10.98 7.70
N VAL A 59 7.07 -11.42 6.63
CA VAL A 59 8.40 -10.95 6.23
C VAL A 59 8.42 -9.50 5.71
N ILE A 60 7.29 -8.99 5.22
CA ILE A 60 7.15 -7.61 4.71
C ILE A 60 6.34 -6.70 5.63
N LYS A 61 5.61 -7.26 6.62
CA LYS A 61 4.73 -6.52 7.53
C LYS A 61 5.41 -5.30 8.15
N GLY A 62 6.60 -5.46 8.73
CA GLY A 62 7.33 -4.36 9.35
C GLY A 62 7.72 -3.24 8.38
N LYS A 63 7.94 -3.54 7.09
CA LYS A 63 8.23 -2.53 6.07
C LYS A 63 6.98 -1.72 5.70
N LEU A 64 5.84 -2.40 5.60
CA LEU A 64 4.56 -1.74 5.33
C LEU A 64 4.10 -0.88 6.51
N GLU A 65 4.33 -1.34 7.75
CA GLU A 65 4.10 -0.54 8.95
C GLU A 65 4.98 0.72 8.97
N ALA A 66 6.26 0.60 8.63
CA ALA A 66 7.16 1.75 8.54
C ALA A 66 6.68 2.77 7.48
N LEU A 67 6.30 2.30 6.28
CA LEU A 67 5.76 3.16 5.23
C LEU A 67 4.45 3.85 5.66
N LEU A 68 3.56 3.13 6.36
CA LEU A 68 2.34 3.71 6.90
C LEU A 68 2.64 4.83 7.92
N ILE A 69 3.63 4.62 8.79
CA ILE A 69 4.06 5.64 9.76
C ILE A 69 4.61 6.88 9.04
N GLU A 70 5.40 6.71 7.99
CA GLU A 70 5.87 7.84 7.16
C GLU A 70 4.69 8.61 6.56
N LEU A 71 3.71 7.90 6.00
CA LEU A 71 2.52 8.50 5.38
C LEU A 71 1.62 9.24 6.38
N GLN A 72 1.56 8.81 7.64
CA GLN A 72 0.75 9.45 8.68
C GLN A 72 1.43 10.69 9.30
N ASN A 73 2.74 10.83 9.13
CA ASN A 73 3.53 11.94 9.68
C ASN A 73 3.89 13.02 8.62
N ALA A 74 3.44 12.86 7.38
CA ALA A 74 3.75 13.74 6.25
C ALA A 74 2.64 14.76 5.97
#